data_AF-A0A5J5V920-F1
#
_entry.id   AF-A0A5J5V920-F1
#
_cell.length_a   1.000
_cell.length_b   1.000
_cell.length_c   1.000
_cell.angle_alpha   90.00
_cell.angle_beta   90.00
_cell.angle_gamma   90.00
#
_symmetry.space_group_name_H-M   'P 1'
#
loop_
_entity.id
_entity.type
_entity.pdbx_description
1 polymer ?
#
loop_
_entity_poly.entity_id
_entity_poly.type
_entity_poly.pdbx_seq_one_letter_code
_entity_poly.pdbx_strand_id
1 'polypeptide(L)'
;MMLPGSNRRIHSVHRHSGMAVAGLAADGRQIVARAKSEATSYQSVYGEPIPVKELAERVASNVHLCTLYWWLRPFGCGVILGGYDRDGPQLYMVEPSGISYAWRDLCSWRWWTWNL
;
A
#
# COMPACT_ATOMS: atom_id res chain seq x y z
N MET A 1 -29.44 3.79 -5.53
CA MET A 1 -28.64 4.12 -6.74
C MET A 1 -27.26 4.56 -6.27
N MET A 2 -26.17 3.90 -6.67
CA MET A 2 -24.81 4.33 -6.31
C MET A 2 -24.40 5.50 -7.20
N LEU A 3 -24.00 6.61 -6.58
CA LEU A 3 -23.45 7.76 -7.31
C LEU A 3 -22.07 7.39 -7.89
N PRO A 4 -21.77 7.76 -9.15
CA PRO A 4 -20.43 7.61 -9.72
C PRO A 4 -19.37 8.25 -8.81
N GLY A 5 -18.34 7.49 -8.43
CA GLY A 5 -17.26 7.96 -7.55
C GLY A 5 -17.47 7.74 -6.04
N SER A 6 -18.57 7.11 -5.62
CA SER A 6 -18.81 6.72 -4.21
C SER A 6 -17.92 5.56 -3.75
N ASN A 7 -17.55 4.64 -4.66
CA ASN A 7 -16.68 3.49 -4.36
C ASN A 7 -15.25 3.72 -4.90
N ARG A 8 -14.49 4.60 -4.22
CA ARG A 8 -13.06 4.78 -4.56
C ARG A 8 -12.24 3.68 -3.92
N ARG A 9 -11.44 3.00 -4.74
CA ARG A 9 -10.46 1.99 -4.31
C ARG A 9 -9.02 2.52 -4.26
N ILE A 10 -8.81 3.72 -4.80
CA ILE A 10 -7.52 4.40 -4.82
C ILE A 10 -7.59 5.55 -3.84
N HIS A 11 -6.60 5.60 -2.95
CA HIS A 11 -6.52 6.57 -1.86
C HIS A 11 -5.13 7.20 -1.83
N SER A 12 -5.07 8.53 -1.74
CA SER A 12 -3.83 9.25 -1.46
C SER A 12 -3.44 9.01 0.00
N VAL A 13 -2.25 8.43 0.25
CA VAL A 13 -1.73 8.18 1.60
C VAL A 13 -0.86 9.34 2.05
N HIS A 14 0.02 9.82 1.18
CA HIS A 14 0.84 11.01 1.40
C HIS A 14 0.86 11.88 0.13
N ARG A 15 1.58 13.01 0.16
CA ARG A 15 1.73 13.89 -1.01
C ARG A 15 2.45 13.22 -2.19
N HIS A 16 3.42 12.35 -1.90
CA HIS A 16 4.25 11.64 -2.89
C HIS A 16 3.89 10.15 -3.04
N SER A 17 2.90 9.66 -2.30
CA SER A 17 2.51 8.24 -2.30
C SER A 17 1.00 8.02 -2.28
N GLY A 18 0.56 7.03 -3.06
CA GLY A 18 -0.82 6.57 -3.18
C GLY A 18 -0.92 5.07 -2.91
N MET A 19 -2.11 4.64 -2.53
CA MET A 19 -2.41 3.23 -2.28
C MET A 19 -3.72 2.82 -2.94
N ALA A 20 -3.69 1.69 -3.62
CA ALA A 20 -4.86 1.02 -4.18
C ALA A 20 -5.18 -0.21 -3.32
N VAL A 21 -6.47 -0.42 -3.05
CA VAL A 21 -6.95 -1.57 -2.28
C VAL A 21 -7.71 -2.52 -3.21
N ALA A 22 -7.38 -3.81 -3.13
CA ALA A 22 -8.10 -4.89 -3.79
C ALA A 22 -8.68 -5.85 -2.74
N GLY A 23 -10.00 -6.07 -2.76
CA GLY A 23 -10.69 -6.98 -1.84
C GLY A 23 -11.80 -6.30 -1.05
N LEU A 24 -11.94 -6.68 0.23
CA LEU A 24 -12.99 -6.12 1.10
C LEU A 24 -12.75 -4.63 1.38
N ALA A 25 -13.66 -3.78 0.87
CA ALA A 25 -13.50 -2.32 0.96
C ALA A 25 -13.50 -1.78 2.40
N ALA A 26 -14.13 -2.49 3.35
CA ALA A 26 -14.12 -2.10 4.76
C ALA A 26 -12.73 -2.25 5.39
N ASP A 27 -12.11 -3.43 5.21
CA ASP A 27 -10.74 -3.72 5.63
C ASP A 27 -9.75 -2.76 4.96
N GLY A 28 -9.93 -2.52 3.67
CA GLY A 28 -9.11 -1.58 2.91
C GLY A 28 -9.06 -0.18 3.50
N ARG A 29 -10.20 0.35 3.98
CA ARG A 29 -10.25 1.67 4.62
C ARG A 29 -9.46 1.70 5.92
N GLN A 30 -9.46 0.62 6.69
CA GLN A 30 -8.66 0.53 7.92
C GLN A 30 -7.16 0.55 7.61
N ILE A 31 -6.74 -0.21 6.60
CA ILE A 31 -5.33 -0.22 6.16
C ILE A 31 -4.92 1.17 5.64
N VAL A 32 -5.77 1.84 4.86
CA VAL A 32 -5.53 3.23 4.40
C VAL A 32 -5.40 4.21 5.57
N ALA A 33 -6.29 4.13 6.55
CA ALA A 33 -6.23 5.00 7.72
C ALA A 33 -4.95 4.76 8.53
N ARG A 34 -4.54 3.49 8.70
CA ARG A 34 -3.31 3.13 9.39
C ARG A 34 -2.05 3.57 8.63
N ALA A 35 -2.04 3.42 7.31
CA ALA A 35 -0.92 3.88 6.48
C ALA A 35 -0.76 5.41 6.54
N LYS A 36 -1.88 6.15 6.56
CA LYS A 36 -1.86 7.62 6.74
C LYS A 36 -1.32 8.02 8.10
N SER A 37 -1.79 7.39 9.19
CA SER A 37 -1.30 7.70 10.52
C SER A 37 0.19 7.39 10.66
N GLU A 38 0.66 6.32 10.03
CA GLU A 38 2.06 5.95 10.01
C GLU A 38 2.92 6.95 9.24
N ALA A 39 2.46 7.41 8.07
CA ALA A 39 3.16 8.42 7.29
C ALA A 39 3.28 9.75 8.05
N THR A 40 2.20 10.20 8.70
CA THR A 40 2.21 11.42 9.53
C THR A 40 3.10 11.27 10.75
N SER A 41 3.06 10.11 11.42
CA SER A 41 3.94 9.80 12.55
C SER A 41 5.42 9.86 12.14
N TYR A 42 5.78 9.21 11.03
CA TYR A 42 7.14 9.23 10.50
C TYR A 42 7.62 10.66 10.21
N GLN A 43 6.79 11.45 9.52
CA GLN A 43 7.12 12.85 9.22
C GLN A 43 7.29 13.69 10.50
N SER A 44 6.51 13.41 11.54
CA SER A 44 6.60 14.15 12.81
C SER A 44 7.87 13.80 13.59
N VAL A 45 8.34 12.55 13.50
CA VAL A 45 9.54 12.07 14.19
C VAL A 45 10.82 12.44 13.46
N TYR A 46 10.87 12.24 12.14
CA TYR A 46 12.08 12.41 11.33
C TYR A 46 12.15 13.74 10.57
N GLY A 47 11.03 14.48 10.45
CA GLY A 47 10.96 15.72 9.68
C GLY A 47 10.97 15.54 8.15
N GLU A 48 11.13 14.31 7.67
CA GLU A 48 11.19 13.98 6.24
C GLU A 48 9.96 13.18 5.78
N PRO A 49 9.60 13.26 4.47
CA PRO A 49 8.55 12.41 3.91
C PRO A 49 8.95 10.92 4.00
N ILE A 50 7.99 10.06 4.36
CA ILE A 50 8.25 8.62 4.51
C ILE A 50 8.63 7.96 3.18
N PRO A 51 9.73 7.18 3.11
CA PRO A 51 10.07 6.44 1.90
C PRO A 51 9.06 5.32 1.63
N VAL A 52 8.81 5.04 0.35
CA VAL A 52 7.75 4.10 -0.08
C VAL A 52 8.01 2.69 0.47
N LYS A 53 9.27 2.27 0.48
CA LYS A 53 9.72 1.00 1.04
C LYS A 53 9.36 0.86 2.52
N GLU A 54 9.71 1.84 3.34
CA GLU A 54 9.46 1.85 4.79
C GLU A 54 7.95 1.81 5.07
N LEU A 55 7.17 2.59 4.32
CA LEU A 55 5.72 2.59 4.45
C LEU A 55 5.12 1.20 4.12
N ALA A 56 5.62 0.54 3.07
CA ALA A 56 5.18 -0.80 2.70
C ALA A 56 5.52 -1.84 3.79
N GLU A 57 6.72 -1.79 4.37
CA GLU A 57 7.15 -2.68 5.46
C GLU A 57 6.32 -2.49 6.74
N ARG A 58 5.98 -1.25 7.09
CA ARG A 58 5.13 -0.95 8.25
C ARG A 58 3.69 -1.42 8.05
N VAL A 59 3.15 -1.25 6.85
CA VAL A 59 1.81 -1.76 6.50
C VAL A 59 1.81 -3.29 6.49
N ALA A 60 2.82 -3.92 5.91
CA ALA A 60 2.97 -5.38 5.89
C ALA A 60 3.06 -5.96 7.30
N SER A 61 3.83 -5.32 8.18
CA SER A 61 3.92 -5.69 9.60
C SER A 61 2.56 -5.58 10.30
N ASN A 62 1.78 -4.52 10.02
CA ASN A 62 0.44 -4.37 10.59
C ASN A 62 -0.51 -5.51 10.16
N VAL A 63 -0.50 -5.83 8.87
CA VAL A 63 -1.29 -6.91 8.29
C VAL A 63 -0.88 -8.26 8.88
N HIS A 64 0.43 -8.49 9.03
CA HIS A 64 0.98 -9.70 9.62
C HIS A 64 0.55 -9.89 11.08
N LEU A 65 0.53 -8.83 11.89
CA LEU A 65 0.09 -8.90 13.28
C LEU A 65 -1.34 -9.46 13.40
N CYS A 66 -2.25 -9.07 12.50
CA CYS A 66 -3.61 -9.61 12.47
C CYS A 66 -3.69 -11.11 12.17
N THR A 67 -2.64 -11.72 11.61
CA THR A 67 -2.56 -13.18 11.42
C THR A 67 -2.00 -13.92 12.64
N LEU A 68 -1.20 -13.24 13.47
CA LEU A 68 -0.57 -13.85 14.66
C LEU A 68 -1.53 -13.90 15.86
N TYR A 69 -2.41 -12.91 15.99
CA TYR A 69 -3.35 -12.85 17.11
C TYR A 69 -4.59 -13.69 16.82
N TRP A 70 -4.80 -14.75 17.61
CA TRP A 70 -5.91 -15.69 17.49
C TRP A 70 -7.31 -15.06 17.58
N TRP A 71 -7.45 -13.90 18.23
CA TRP A 71 -8.73 -13.18 18.35
C TRP A 71 -9.00 -12.22 17.19
N LEU A 72 -8.00 -11.93 16.35
CA LEU A 72 -8.14 -11.03 15.21
C LEU A 72 -8.43 -11.82 13.94
N ARG A 73 -9.30 -11.25 13.10
CA ARG A 73 -9.55 -11.78 11.76
C ARG A 73 -8.45 -11.28 10.81
N PRO A 74 -7.84 -12.16 9.99
CA PRO A 74 -6.95 -11.74 8.91
C PRO A 74 -7.65 -10.82 7.91
N PHE A 75 -6.91 -9.87 7.36
CA PHE A 75 -7.45 -8.93 6.37
C PHE A 75 -7.87 -9.65 5.10
N GLY A 76 -9.07 -9.37 4.61
CA GLY A 76 -9.59 -9.90 3.34
C GLY A 76 -9.25 -9.03 2.13
N CYS A 77 -8.15 -8.28 2.18
CA CYS A 77 -7.75 -7.38 1.12
C CYS A 77 -6.22 -7.32 0.97
N GLY A 78 -5.78 -7.19 -0.27
CA GLY A 78 -4.41 -6.84 -0.62
C GLY A 78 -4.33 -5.36 -0.96
N VAL A 79 -3.15 -4.76 -0.78
CA VAL A 79 -2.91 -3.36 -1.11
C VAL A 79 -1.70 -3.20 -1.99
N ILE A 80 -1.79 -2.29 -2.94
CA ILE A 80 -0.68 -1.87 -3.80
C ILE A 80 -0.34 -0.45 -3.43
N LEU A 81 0.91 -0.20 -3.08
CA LEU A 81 1.43 1.08 -2.65
C LEU A 81 2.42 1.58 -3.70
N GLY A 82 2.14 2.73 -4.26
CA GLY A 82 2.97 3.37 -5.28
C GLY A 82 3.37 4.75 -4.83
N GLY A 83 4.60 5.15 -5.13
CA GLY A 83 5.05 6.50 -4.83
C GLY A 83 6.29 6.86 -5.60
N TYR A 84 6.59 8.15 -5.56
CA TYR A 84 7.80 8.71 -6.14
C TYR A 84 8.74 9.13 -5.01
N ASP A 85 9.87 8.44 -4.89
CA ASP A 85 10.90 8.70 -3.89
C ASP A 85 12.15 9.31 -4.55
N ARG A 86 13.18 9.62 -3.76
CA ARG A 86 14.49 10.10 -4.25
C ARG A 86 15.13 9.13 -5.25
N ASP A 87 14.92 7.83 -5.06
CA ASP A 87 15.42 6.76 -5.93
C ASP A 87 14.55 6.52 -7.18
N GLY A 88 13.51 7.33 -7.40
CA GLY A 88 12.59 7.24 -8.52
C GLY A 88 11.22 6.61 -8.19
N PRO A 89 10.44 6.23 -9.22
CA PRO A 89 9.13 5.63 -9.02
C PRO A 89 9.27 4.19 -8.51
N GLN A 90 8.60 3.89 -7.40
CA GLN A 90 8.60 2.57 -6.79
C GLN A 90 7.17 2.06 -6.58
N LEU A 91 6.98 0.76 -6.77
CA LEU A 91 5.71 0.08 -6.57
C LEU A 91 5.91 -1.13 -5.67
N TYR A 92 5.08 -1.23 -4.63
CA TYR A 92 5.07 -2.32 -3.67
C TYR A 92 3.68 -2.95 -3.61
N MET A 93 3.61 -4.27 -3.55
CA MET A 93 2.38 -5.01 -3.31
C MET A 93 2.48 -5.68 -1.95
N VAL A 94 1.51 -5.45 -1.09
CA VAL A 94 1.40 -6.09 0.23
C VAL A 94 0.22 -7.05 0.21
N GLU A 95 0.53 -8.31 0.46
CA GLU A 95 -0.48 -9.36 0.58
C GLU A 95 -1.05 -9.45 2.00
N PRO A 96 -2.27 -10.00 2.16
CA PRO A 96 -2.89 -10.21 3.47
C PRO A 96 -2.12 -11.17 4.39
N SER A 97 -1.13 -11.89 3.85
CA SER A 97 -0.17 -12.71 4.60
C SER A 97 0.88 -11.89 5.37
N GLY A 98 1.03 -10.60 5.04
CA GLY A 98 2.07 -9.74 5.58
C GLY A 98 3.38 -9.74 4.79
N ILE A 99 3.38 -10.33 3.58
CA ILE A 99 4.54 -10.29 2.68
C ILE A 99 4.43 -9.05 1.79
N SER A 100 5.55 -8.32 1.64
CA SER A 100 5.68 -7.21 0.69
C SER A 100 6.55 -7.60 -0.50
N TYR A 101 6.05 -7.35 -1.70
CA TYR A 101 6.74 -7.57 -2.97
C TYR A 101 7.09 -6.23 -3.59
N ALA A 102 8.37 -6.02 -3.87
CA ALA A 102 8.85 -4.83 -4.58
C ALA A 102 8.84 -5.08 -6.09
N TRP A 103 8.09 -4.27 -6.83
CA TRP A 103 8.04 -4.33 -8.28
C TRP A 103 8.91 -3.21 -8.83
N ARG A 104 10.15 -3.56 -9.22
CA ARG A 104 11.12 -2.61 -9.77
C ARG A 104 10.97 -2.39 -11.28
N ASP A 105 10.40 -3.34 -12.01
CA ASP A 105 10.42 -3.36 -13.47
C ASP A 105 9.07 -3.11 -14.17
N LEU A 106 7.98 -2.88 -13.44
CA LEU A 106 6.66 -2.72 -14.08
C LEU A 106 6.52 -1.39 -14.87
N CYS A 107 7.42 -0.43 -14.64
CA CYS A 107 7.50 0.82 -15.41
C CYS A 107 8.57 0.78 -16.53
N SER A 108 9.30 -0.33 -16.65
CA SER A 108 10.04 -0.62 -17.88
C SER A 108 9.06 -1.33 -18.81
N TRP A 109 8.69 -0.66 -19.90
CA TRP A 109 7.81 -1.14 -20.98
C TRP A 109 8.25 -2.46 -21.66
N ARG A 110 9.19 -3.21 -21.08
CA ARG A 110 9.89 -4.36 -21.63
C ARG A 110 9.32 -5.71 -21.16
N TRP A 111 8.02 -5.77 -20.89
CA TRP A 111 7.31 -7.01 -20.58
C TRP A 111 6.23 -7.39 -21.61
N TRP A 112 5.97 -6.52 -22.61
CA TRP A 112 5.00 -6.76 -23.69
C TRP A 112 5.62 -7.17 -25.03
N THR A 113 6.93 -7.40 -25.11
CA THR A 113 7.56 -7.96 -26.31
C THR A 113 8.04 -9.38 -26.04
N TRP A 114 7.09 -10.32 -26.01
CA TRP A 114 7.37 -11.70 -26.40
C TRP A 114 7.23 -11.80 -27.92
N ASN A 115 8.28 -12.30 -28.58
CA ASN A 115 8.28 -12.95 -29.90
C ASN A 115 7.27 -12.44 -30.94
N LEU A 116 7.68 -11.42 -31.69
CA LEU A 116 7.55 -11.35 -33.15
C LEU A 116 8.88 -10.85 -33.72
#